data_AF-A0A8S2Z296-F1
#
_entry.id   AF-A0A8S2Z296-F1
#
_cell.length_a   1.000
_cell.length_b   1.000
_cell.length_c   1.000
_cell.angle_alpha   90.00
_cell.angle_beta   90.00
_cell.angle_gamma   90.00
#
_symmetry.space_group_name_H-M   'P 1'
#
loop_
_entity.id
_entity.type
_entity.pdbx_description
1 polymer ?
#
loop_
_entity_poly.entity_id
_entity_poly.type
_entity_poly.pdbx_seq_one_letter_code
_entity_poly.pdbx_strand_id
1 'polypeptide(L)'
;MIFGSQWSICFLASCSLWHSDGTFTVRPLLFQQLYIIFGFNNGYMIPCAYSLTTKKNAIVYSKILIHLIELGKKFNVTMNPERLTCDFEQATISSFNDVSPNIKINGCFVHYAQSLWRKIQEIGMSRYFLQKKDNDNISDVKRKQADHGFLGAIGLALIPADIVESTWVDIIDLHTPDYAGAVTFNDYLVQTYVDRDVSLFEIETWNANNAILNDLPRTNNHVEGYNSRLE
;
A
#
# COMPACT_ATOMS: atom_id res chain seq x y z
N MET A 1 5.09 22.50 3.10
CA MET A 1 4.39 23.53 2.30
C MET A 1 3.40 22.81 1.42
N ILE A 2 2.14 23.27 1.32
CA ILE A 2 1.08 22.62 0.53
C ILE A 2 0.68 23.51 -0.64
N PHE A 3 0.53 22.91 -1.81
CA PHE A 3 0.12 23.56 -3.04
C PHE A 3 -1.10 22.85 -3.62
N GLY A 4 -2.05 23.63 -4.13
CA GLY A 4 -3.26 23.14 -4.80
C GLY A 4 -4.07 24.31 -5.31
N SER A 5 -4.68 24.16 -6.48
CA SER A 5 -5.64 25.16 -6.99
C SER A 5 -6.94 25.08 -6.20
N GLN A 6 -7.72 26.16 -6.13
CA GLN A 6 -9.04 26.11 -5.51
C GLN A 6 -9.91 25.02 -6.15
N TRP A 7 -9.88 24.90 -7.49
CA TRP A 7 -10.62 23.87 -8.22
C TRP A 7 -10.24 22.46 -7.76
N SER A 8 -8.93 22.17 -7.66
CA SER A 8 -8.46 20.84 -7.30
C SER A 8 -8.78 20.48 -5.85
N ILE A 9 -8.73 21.45 -4.93
CA ILE A 9 -9.16 21.26 -3.54
C ILE A 9 -10.68 21.02 -3.45
N CYS A 10 -11.49 21.75 -4.22
CA CYS A 10 -12.93 21.50 -4.30
C CYS A 10 -13.25 20.13 -4.92
N PHE A 11 -12.53 19.73 -5.96
CA PHE A 11 -12.66 18.38 -6.54
C PHE A 11 -12.31 17.31 -5.51
N LEU A 12 -11.21 17.46 -4.78
CA LEU A 12 -10.81 16.53 -3.72
C LEU A 12 -11.90 16.39 -2.65
N ALA A 13 -12.49 17.50 -2.21
CA ALA A 13 -13.60 17.51 -1.26
C ALA A 13 -14.85 16.75 -1.76
N SER A 14 -15.06 16.69 -3.07
CA SER A 14 -16.17 15.93 -3.69
C SER A 14 -15.90 14.43 -3.82
N CYS A 15 -14.64 13.99 -3.62
CA CYS A 15 -14.26 12.59 -3.74
C CYS A 15 -14.42 11.89 -2.39
N SER A 16 -15.16 10.77 -2.37
CA SER A 16 -15.20 9.86 -1.22
C SER A 16 -13.96 8.97 -1.14
N LEU A 17 -13.26 8.74 -2.26
CA LEU A 17 -12.03 7.98 -2.34
C LEU A 17 -10.83 8.88 -2.58
N TRP A 18 -9.89 8.86 -1.65
CA TRP A 18 -8.60 9.54 -1.76
C TRP A 18 -7.49 8.53 -1.92
N HIS A 19 -6.44 8.93 -2.65
CA HIS A 19 -5.19 8.19 -2.72
C HIS A 19 -4.05 9.12 -2.32
N SER A 20 -2.98 8.57 -1.77
CA SER A 20 -1.77 9.34 -1.51
C SER A 20 -0.51 8.54 -1.74
N ASP A 21 0.54 9.25 -2.15
CA ASP A 21 1.85 8.66 -2.40
C ASP A 21 2.96 9.71 -2.24
N GLY A 22 4.14 9.26 -1.83
CA GLY A 22 5.35 10.07 -1.70
C GLY A 22 6.37 9.74 -2.77
N THR A 23 6.76 10.72 -3.58
CA THR A 23 7.89 10.59 -4.53
C THR A 23 9.14 11.33 -4.03
N PHE A 24 10.30 10.76 -4.35
CA PHE A 24 11.59 11.07 -3.73
C PHE A 24 12.61 11.71 -4.68
N THR A 25 12.50 11.44 -5.97
CA THR A 25 13.43 11.83 -7.04
C THR A 25 13.27 13.30 -7.43
N VAL A 26 12.04 13.81 -7.41
CA VAL A 26 11.66 15.13 -7.93
C VAL A 26 11.65 16.24 -6.87
N ARG A 27 12.01 15.90 -5.63
CA ARG A 27 11.98 16.85 -4.52
C ARG A 27 13.22 17.76 -4.55
N PRO A 28 13.08 19.05 -4.21
CA PRO A 28 14.26 19.88 -3.96
C PRO A 28 15.10 19.31 -2.81
N LEU A 29 16.43 19.50 -2.86
CA LEU A 29 17.40 18.87 -1.95
C LEU A 29 17.09 19.05 -0.45
N LEU A 30 16.42 20.15 -0.08
CA LEU A 30 16.07 20.48 1.30
C LEU A 30 14.86 19.70 1.85
N PHE A 31 14.14 18.96 1.01
CA PHE A 31 12.95 18.18 1.39
C PHE A 31 13.23 16.68 1.31
N GLN A 32 12.48 15.90 2.10
CA GLN A 32 12.58 14.44 2.13
C GLN A 32 11.60 13.75 1.18
N GLN A 33 10.50 14.38 0.80
CA GLN A 33 9.63 13.88 -0.27
C GLN A 33 8.71 15.00 -0.79
N LEU A 34 8.23 14.79 -2.01
CA LEU A 34 7.02 15.40 -2.52
C LEU A 34 5.88 14.40 -2.27
N TYR A 35 4.97 14.76 -1.38
CA TYR A 35 3.81 13.94 -1.04
C TYR A 35 2.57 14.47 -1.75
N ILE A 36 1.86 13.62 -2.47
CA ILE A 36 0.74 14.02 -3.33
C ILE A 36 -0.52 13.31 -2.88
N ILE A 37 -1.63 14.04 -2.80
CA ILE A 37 -2.96 13.51 -2.51
C ILE A 37 -3.81 13.66 -3.76
N PHE A 38 -4.46 12.56 -4.15
CA PHE A 38 -5.29 12.42 -5.32
C PHE A 38 -6.74 12.19 -4.90
N GLY A 39 -7.67 12.79 -5.64
CA GLY A 39 -9.08 12.46 -5.57
C GLY A 39 -9.43 11.46 -6.67
N PHE A 40 -10.24 10.46 -6.33
CA PHE A 40 -10.81 9.52 -7.29
C PHE A 40 -12.33 9.74 -7.42
N ASN A 41 -12.79 10.01 -8.63
CA ASN A 41 -14.21 10.15 -8.93
C ASN A 41 -14.50 9.73 -10.38
N ASN A 42 -15.55 8.94 -10.61
CA ASN A 42 -15.99 8.48 -11.93
C ASN A 42 -14.87 7.89 -12.82
N GLY A 43 -13.96 7.10 -12.24
CA GLY A 43 -12.84 6.50 -12.98
C GLY A 43 -11.64 7.43 -13.22
N TYR A 44 -11.72 8.69 -12.80
CA TYR A 44 -10.62 9.65 -12.92
C TYR A 44 -9.87 9.79 -11.61
N MET A 45 -8.55 9.63 -11.68
CA MET A 45 -7.63 9.88 -10.57
C MET A 45 -6.86 11.17 -10.83
N ILE A 46 -7.11 12.20 -10.02
CA ILE A 46 -6.58 13.56 -10.25
C ILE A 46 -5.72 13.98 -9.05
N PRO A 47 -4.45 14.39 -9.26
CA PRO A 47 -3.63 14.95 -8.19
C PRO A 47 -4.18 16.32 -7.78
N CYS A 48 -4.51 16.45 -6.50
CA CYS A 48 -5.26 17.60 -6.00
C CYS A 48 -4.43 18.51 -5.10
N ALA A 49 -3.57 17.91 -4.28
CA ALA A 49 -2.73 18.62 -3.33
C ALA A 49 -1.32 18.04 -3.30
N TYR A 50 -0.34 18.92 -3.28
CA TYR A 50 1.08 18.62 -3.31
C TYR A 50 1.73 19.17 -2.05
N SER A 51 2.49 18.35 -1.35
CA SER A 51 3.11 18.71 -0.07
C SER A 51 4.60 18.43 -0.11
N LEU A 52 5.41 19.48 -0.05
CA LEU A 52 6.84 19.34 0.22
C LEU A 52 7.05 19.15 1.71
N THR A 53 7.56 17.97 2.09
CA THR A 53 7.75 17.59 3.50
C THR A 53 9.22 17.41 3.83
N THR A 54 9.63 17.91 4.99
CA THR A 54 11.01 17.78 5.49
C THR A 54 11.25 16.50 6.29
N LYS A 55 10.18 15.78 6.69
CA LYS A 55 10.22 14.53 7.44
C LYS A 55 9.08 13.61 7.01
N LYS A 56 9.25 12.30 7.22
CA LYS A 56 8.23 11.26 7.02
C LYS A 56 7.74 10.73 8.37
N ASN A 57 6.89 11.48 9.05
CA ASN A 57 6.37 11.08 10.35
C ASN A 57 4.92 11.52 10.55
N ALA A 58 4.26 10.94 11.55
CA ALA A 58 2.84 11.15 11.80
C ALA A 58 2.48 12.64 11.96
N ILE A 59 3.31 13.41 12.66
CA ILE A 59 3.11 14.84 12.87
C ILE A 59 3.02 15.60 11.54
N VAL A 60 3.86 15.26 10.56
CA VAL A 60 3.84 15.91 9.24
C VAL A 60 2.58 15.55 8.48
N TYR A 61 2.20 14.26 8.46
CA TYR A 61 1.01 13.80 7.75
C TYR A 61 -0.28 14.35 8.38
N SER A 62 -0.39 14.43 9.71
CA SER A 62 -1.52 15.08 10.38
C SER A 62 -1.62 16.55 9.99
N LYS A 63 -0.49 17.27 9.91
CA LYS A 63 -0.47 18.67 9.46
C LYS A 63 -0.95 18.82 8.02
N ILE A 64 -0.64 17.87 7.15
CA ILE A 64 -1.15 17.87 5.76
C ILE A 64 -2.67 17.80 5.76
N LEU A 65 -3.25 16.83 6.46
CA LEU A 65 -4.70 16.66 6.49
C LEU A 65 -5.42 17.84 7.18
N ILE A 66 -4.91 18.33 8.31
CA ILE A 66 -5.47 19.51 9.00
C ILE A 66 -5.50 20.71 8.06
N HIS A 67 -4.41 20.97 7.33
CA HIS A 67 -4.34 22.10 6.42
C HIS A 67 -5.30 21.95 5.22
N LEU A 68 -5.51 20.73 4.73
CA LEU A 68 -6.53 20.47 3.69
C LEU A 68 -7.94 20.75 4.20
N ILE A 69 -8.25 20.38 5.46
CA ILE A 69 -9.53 20.70 6.10
C ILE A 69 -9.71 22.22 6.22
N GLU A 70 -8.66 22.95 6.61
CA GLU A 70 -8.68 24.43 6.66
C GLU A 70 -8.90 25.06 5.28
N LEU A 71 -8.23 24.56 4.24
CA LEU A 71 -8.42 25.02 2.87
C LEU A 71 -9.84 24.72 2.37
N GLY A 72 -10.39 23.55 2.70
CA GLY A 72 -11.78 23.22 2.41
C GLY A 72 -12.74 24.24 3.02
N LYS A 73 -12.61 24.52 4.32
CA LYS A 73 -13.41 25.55 5.02
C LYS A 73 -13.30 26.92 4.33
N LYS A 74 -12.08 27.34 3.97
CA LYS A 74 -11.84 28.60 3.26
C LYS A 74 -12.56 28.66 1.91
N PHE A 75 -12.68 27.54 1.21
CA PHE A 75 -13.38 27.44 -0.08
C PHE A 75 -14.86 27.04 0.06
N ASN A 76 -15.38 27.01 1.30
CA ASN A 76 -16.76 26.65 1.61
C ASN A 76 -17.14 25.22 1.17
N VAL A 77 -16.21 24.28 1.32
CA VAL A 77 -16.39 22.84 1.06
C VAL A 77 -15.93 22.02 2.27
N THR A 78 -16.54 20.84 2.47
CA THR A 78 -16.19 19.94 3.57
C THR A 78 -15.30 18.81 3.07
N MET A 79 -14.14 18.63 3.70
CA MET A 79 -13.27 17.47 3.46
C MET A 79 -13.79 16.29 4.27
N ASN A 80 -14.35 15.27 3.62
CA ASN A 80 -14.86 14.08 4.27
C ASN A 80 -14.64 12.82 3.41
N PRO A 81 -13.39 12.39 3.21
CA PRO A 81 -13.11 11.13 2.53
C PRO A 81 -13.67 9.96 3.33
N GLU A 82 -14.28 9.01 2.64
CA GLU A 82 -14.71 7.73 3.22
C GLU A 82 -13.55 6.73 3.26
N ARG A 83 -12.66 6.79 2.27
CA ARG A 83 -11.50 5.90 2.15
C ARG A 83 -10.25 6.66 1.72
N LEU A 84 -9.12 6.30 2.33
CA LEU A 84 -7.78 6.66 1.87
C LEU A 84 -7.00 5.40 1.49
N THR A 85 -6.46 5.37 0.27
CA THR A 85 -5.48 4.37 -0.13
C THR A 85 -4.08 4.98 -0.12
N CYS A 86 -3.18 4.42 0.68
CA CYS A 86 -1.81 4.91 0.82
C CYS A 86 -0.80 3.77 0.97
N ASP A 87 0.47 4.13 1.13
CA ASP A 87 1.53 3.19 1.44
C ASP A 87 1.39 2.64 2.87
N PHE A 88 2.01 1.48 3.12
CA PHE A 88 2.06 0.82 4.44
C PHE A 88 2.97 1.54 5.45
N GLU A 89 2.96 2.88 5.47
CA GLU A 89 3.63 3.66 6.48
C GLU A 89 2.70 3.84 7.69
N GLN A 90 3.06 3.21 8.81
CA GLN A 90 2.31 3.32 10.06
C GLN A 90 2.08 4.77 10.49
N ALA A 91 3.05 5.65 10.21
CA ALA A 91 2.95 7.09 10.45
C ALA A 91 1.82 7.75 9.64
N THR A 92 1.59 7.35 8.39
CA THR A 92 0.49 7.86 7.55
C THR A 92 -0.83 7.31 8.05
N ILE A 93 -0.89 6.01 8.35
CA ILE A 93 -2.11 5.35 8.84
C ILE A 93 -2.57 6.00 10.16
N SER A 94 -1.69 6.10 11.16
CA SER A 94 -2.05 6.68 12.46
C SER A 94 -2.49 8.14 12.36
N SER A 95 -1.74 8.94 11.61
CA SER A 95 -2.02 10.38 11.49
C SER A 95 -3.36 10.71 10.81
N PHE A 96 -3.78 9.91 9.82
CA PHE A 96 -5.07 10.10 9.17
C PHE A 96 -6.23 9.63 10.07
N ASN A 97 -6.07 8.51 10.79
CA ASN A 97 -7.05 8.05 11.77
C ASN A 97 -7.23 9.05 12.93
N ASP A 98 -6.13 9.64 13.42
CA ASP A 98 -6.18 10.63 14.51
C ASP A 98 -6.96 11.90 14.11
N VAL A 99 -6.84 12.33 12.86
CA VAL A 99 -7.46 13.57 12.36
C VAL A 99 -8.86 13.32 11.78
N SER A 100 -9.11 12.14 11.21
CA SER A 100 -10.40 11.73 10.66
C SER A 100 -10.74 10.30 11.09
N PRO A 101 -11.31 10.09 12.29
CA PRO A 101 -11.51 8.76 12.86
C PRO A 101 -12.44 7.83 12.07
N ASN A 102 -13.25 8.39 11.17
CA ASN A 102 -14.20 7.63 10.36
C ASN A 102 -13.63 7.22 9.00
N ILE A 103 -12.41 7.65 8.65
CA ILE A 103 -11.78 7.30 7.37
C ILE A 103 -11.36 5.84 7.39
N LYS A 104 -11.71 5.09 6.33
CA LYS A 104 -11.18 3.74 6.13
C LYS A 104 -9.82 3.85 5.45
N ILE A 105 -8.77 3.34 6.07
CA ILE A 105 -7.44 3.36 5.48
C ILE A 105 -7.15 1.99 4.86
N ASN A 106 -6.73 2.00 3.61
CA ASN A 106 -6.33 0.81 2.88
C ASN A 106 -4.89 0.98 2.38
N GLY A 107 -4.11 -0.08 2.50
CA GLY A 107 -2.81 -0.17 1.86
C GLY A 107 -2.95 -0.42 0.36
N CYS A 108 -2.03 0.13 -0.43
CA CYS A 108 -1.97 -0.14 -1.87
C CYS A 108 -1.54 -1.59 -2.15
N PHE A 109 -2.26 -2.29 -3.02
CA PHE A 109 -1.93 -3.66 -3.43
C PHE A 109 -0.52 -3.79 -4.02
N VAL A 110 -0.06 -2.78 -4.77
CA VAL A 110 1.28 -2.77 -5.37
C VAL A 110 2.33 -2.72 -4.26
N HIS A 111 2.18 -1.83 -3.28
CA HIS A 111 3.10 -1.72 -2.15
C HIS A 111 3.06 -2.94 -1.21
N TYR A 112 1.92 -3.63 -1.13
CA TYR A 112 1.82 -4.93 -0.47
C TYR A 112 2.70 -5.96 -1.18
N ALA A 113 2.47 -6.19 -2.48
CA ALA A 113 3.23 -7.15 -3.27
C ALA A 113 4.73 -6.83 -3.30
N GLN A 114 5.10 -5.54 -3.42
CA GLN A 114 6.49 -5.09 -3.34
C GLN A 114 7.11 -5.38 -1.96
N SER A 115 6.37 -5.22 -0.86
CA SER A 115 6.89 -5.53 0.48
C SER A 115 7.20 -7.01 0.64
N LEU A 116 6.32 -7.88 0.13
CA LEU A 116 6.58 -9.32 0.10
C LEU A 116 7.81 -9.65 -0.74
N TRP A 117 7.96 -9.04 -1.92
CA TRP A 117 9.12 -9.26 -2.78
C TRP A 117 10.43 -8.79 -2.12
N ARG A 118 10.42 -7.62 -1.47
CA ARG A 118 11.58 -7.15 -0.70
C ARG A 118 11.98 -8.15 0.38
N LYS A 119 11.01 -8.75 1.07
CA LYS A 119 11.30 -9.80 2.06
C LYS A 119 11.93 -11.03 1.42
N ILE A 120 11.39 -11.49 0.29
CA ILE A 120 11.98 -12.61 -0.49
C ILE A 120 13.43 -12.33 -0.88
N GLN A 121 13.75 -11.10 -1.27
CA GLN A 121 15.12 -10.70 -1.61
C GLN A 121 16.02 -10.67 -0.36
N GLU A 122 15.55 -10.08 0.74
CA GLU A 122 16.28 -9.96 2.00
C GLU A 122 16.73 -11.32 2.55
N ILE A 123 15.83 -12.30 2.52
CA ILE A 123 16.09 -13.66 3.03
C ILE A 123 16.81 -14.57 2.00
N GLY A 124 17.22 -14.01 0.85
CA GLY A 124 17.96 -14.72 -0.19
C GLY A 124 17.13 -15.73 -0.99
N MET A 125 15.79 -15.66 -0.91
CA MET A 125 14.90 -16.54 -1.66
C MET A 125 14.71 -16.11 -3.12
N SER A 126 15.16 -14.92 -3.52
CA SER A 126 15.10 -14.46 -4.91
C SER A 126 15.69 -15.45 -5.92
N ARG A 127 16.71 -16.22 -5.53
CA ARG A 127 17.34 -17.26 -6.38
C ARG A 127 16.39 -18.35 -6.89
N TYR A 128 15.30 -18.63 -6.16
CA TYR A 128 14.31 -19.64 -6.55
C TYR A 128 13.40 -19.16 -7.69
N PHE A 129 13.29 -17.85 -7.89
CA PHE A 129 12.44 -17.20 -8.90
C PHE A 129 13.22 -16.77 -10.15
N LEU A 130 14.54 -16.57 -10.03
CA LEU A 130 15.41 -16.16 -11.13
C LEU A 130 15.74 -17.32 -12.06
N GLN A 131 16.08 -17.04 -13.33
CA GLN A 131 16.47 -18.06 -14.31
C GLN A 131 17.56 -19.00 -13.78
N LYS A 132 17.44 -20.30 -14.14
CA LYS A 132 18.46 -21.32 -13.87
C LYS A 132 19.81 -20.82 -14.38
N LYS A 133 20.77 -20.67 -13.47
CA LYS A 133 22.19 -20.59 -13.84
C LYS A 133 22.72 -22.02 -13.94
N ASP A 134 23.68 -22.24 -14.83
CA ASP A 134 24.24 -23.58 -15.12
C ASP A 134 24.80 -24.32 -13.88
N ASN A 135 25.03 -23.61 -12.77
CA ASN A 135 25.56 -24.15 -11.51
C ASN A 135 24.56 -24.13 -10.33
N ASP A 136 23.26 -23.92 -10.57
CA ASP A 136 22.28 -23.91 -9.49
C ASP A 136 21.69 -25.32 -9.24
N ASN A 137 21.93 -25.88 -8.05
CA ASN A 137 21.45 -27.19 -7.62
C ASN A 137 19.97 -27.17 -7.13
N ILE A 138 19.21 -26.11 -7.40
CA ILE A 138 17.79 -26.03 -7.03
C ILE A 138 16.93 -26.82 -8.02
N SER A 139 16.15 -27.79 -7.51
CA SER A 139 15.23 -28.58 -8.33
C SER A 139 14.02 -27.78 -8.82
N ASP A 140 13.45 -28.17 -9.96
CA ASP A 140 12.26 -27.53 -10.52
C ASP A 140 11.04 -27.63 -9.60
N VAL A 141 10.95 -28.70 -8.80
CA VAL A 141 9.91 -28.86 -7.77
C VAL A 141 9.99 -27.76 -6.73
N LYS A 142 11.20 -27.46 -6.22
CA LYS A 142 11.41 -26.41 -5.23
C LYS A 142 11.11 -25.02 -5.78
N ARG A 143 11.41 -24.78 -7.06
CA ARG A 143 11.07 -23.53 -7.75
C ARG A 143 9.56 -23.34 -7.86
N LYS A 144 8.84 -24.38 -8.31
CA LYS A 144 7.37 -24.34 -8.37
C LYS A 144 6.71 -24.12 -7.02
N GLN A 145 7.21 -24.78 -5.96
CA GLN A 145 6.70 -24.57 -4.61
C GLN A 145 6.92 -23.13 -4.14
N ALA A 146 8.12 -22.58 -4.34
CA ALA A 146 8.42 -21.18 -4.02
C ALA A 146 7.53 -20.20 -4.82
N ASP A 147 7.34 -20.45 -6.12
CA ASP A 147 6.46 -19.67 -6.99
C ASP A 147 5.02 -19.69 -6.49
N HIS A 148 4.46 -20.87 -6.20
CA HIS A 148 3.09 -21.01 -5.72
C HIS A 148 2.88 -20.41 -4.34
N GLY A 149 3.82 -20.62 -3.41
CA GLY A 149 3.75 -20.02 -2.07
C GLY A 149 3.78 -18.48 -2.14
N PHE A 150 4.65 -17.91 -2.97
CA PHE A 150 4.75 -16.46 -3.14
C PHE A 150 3.55 -15.86 -3.86
N LEU A 151 3.08 -16.49 -4.95
CA LEU A 151 1.87 -16.06 -5.66
C LEU A 151 0.63 -16.21 -4.79
N GLY A 152 0.58 -17.27 -3.98
CA GLY A 152 -0.46 -17.49 -2.97
C GLY A 152 -0.49 -16.36 -1.95
N ALA A 153 0.67 -15.98 -1.40
CA ALA A 153 0.80 -14.85 -0.48
C ALA A 153 0.29 -13.54 -1.10
N ILE A 154 0.68 -13.22 -2.35
CA ILE A 154 0.15 -12.05 -3.07
C ILE A 154 -1.37 -12.17 -3.26
N GLY A 155 -1.85 -13.36 -3.58
CA GLY A 155 -3.26 -13.68 -3.84
C GLY A 155 -4.17 -13.52 -2.62
N LEU A 156 -3.64 -13.62 -1.40
CA LEU A 156 -4.43 -13.42 -0.17
C LEU A 156 -5.08 -12.03 -0.11
N ALA A 157 -4.49 -11.01 -0.74
CA ALA A 157 -5.08 -9.69 -0.78
C ALA A 157 -6.35 -9.64 -1.66
N LEU A 158 -6.61 -10.67 -2.46
CA LEU A 158 -7.68 -10.68 -3.46
C LEU A 158 -8.88 -11.54 -3.04
N ILE A 159 -8.77 -12.30 -1.95
CA ILE A 159 -9.83 -13.18 -1.44
C ILE A 159 -10.59 -12.52 -0.27
N PRO A 160 -11.80 -13.00 0.07
CA PRO A 160 -12.54 -12.51 1.23
C PRO A 160 -11.69 -12.57 2.51
N ALA A 161 -11.75 -11.49 3.32
CA ALA A 161 -10.90 -11.34 4.50
C ALA A 161 -11.09 -12.47 5.53
N ASP A 162 -12.31 -12.98 5.66
CA ASP A 162 -12.71 -14.03 6.59
C ASP A 162 -12.05 -15.39 6.31
N ILE A 163 -11.61 -15.63 5.07
CA ILE A 163 -10.94 -16.90 4.69
C ILE A 163 -9.42 -16.76 4.53
N VAL A 164 -8.84 -15.59 4.80
CA VAL A 164 -7.39 -15.35 4.59
C VAL A 164 -6.52 -16.26 5.43
N GLU A 165 -6.81 -16.40 6.72
CA GLU A 165 -6.01 -17.24 7.62
C GLU A 165 -6.04 -18.72 7.22
N SER A 166 -7.24 -19.28 7.02
CA SER A 166 -7.40 -20.68 6.63
C SER A 166 -6.75 -20.96 5.27
N THR A 167 -6.92 -20.06 4.31
CA THR A 167 -6.28 -20.19 2.99
C THR A 167 -4.76 -20.15 3.08
N TRP A 168 -4.19 -19.33 3.98
CA TRP A 168 -2.75 -19.28 4.16
C TRP A 168 -2.20 -20.57 4.79
N VAL A 169 -2.91 -21.15 5.76
CA VAL A 169 -2.56 -22.47 6.32
C VAL A 169 -2.53 -23.54 5.23
N ASP A 170 -3.56 -23.60 4.37
CA ASP A 170 -3.61 -24.55 3.26
C ASP A 170 -2.44 -24.34 2.27
N ILE A 171 -2.09 -23.08 1.96
CA ILE A 171 -0.95 -22.76 1.10
C ILE A 171 0.36 -23.21 1.74
N ILE A 172 0.54 -22.99 3.04
CA ILE A 172 1.73 -23.43 3.77
C ILE A 172 1.87 -24.95 3.65
N ASP A 173 0.81 -25.71 3.91
CA ASP A 173 0.84 -27.18 3.90
C ASP A 173 1.12 -27.75 2.51
N LEU A 174 0.61 -27.11 1.46
CA LEU A 174 0.78 -27.58 0.08
C LEU A 174 2.09 -27.10 -0.57
N HIS A 175 2.57 -25.93 -0.19
CA HIS A 175 3.58 -25.20 -0.98
C HIS A 175 4.79 -24.70 -0.19
N THR A 176 4.88 -24.89 1.13
CA THR A 176 6.10 -24.54 1.89
C THR A 176 7.23 -25.47 1.52
N PRO A 177 8.31 -24.97 0.89
CA PRO A 177 9.50 -25.78 0.67
C PRO A 177 10.24 -26.05 1.98
N ASP A 178 10.86 -27.21 2.10
CA ASP A 178 11.73 -27.57 3.24
C ASP A 178 13.10 -26.87 3.17
N TYR A 179 13.13 -25.58 3.47
CA TYR A 179 14.36 -24.83 3.76
C TYR A 179 14.08 -23.58 4.61
N ALA A 180 15.08 -23.17 5.42
CA ALA A 180 14.93 -22.14 6.45
C ALA A 180 14.31 -20.82 5.97
N GLY A 181 14.67 -20.35 4.77
CA GLY A 181 14.12 -19.10 4.22
C GLY A 181 12.59 -19.13 4.05
N ALA A 182 12.01 -20.27 3.67
CA ALA A 182 10.56 -20.38 3.51
C ALA A 182 9.83 -20.26 4.86
N VAL A 183 10.37 -20.89 5.90
CA VAL A 183 9.85 -20.74 7.27
C VAL A 183 9.92 -19.28 7.72
N THR A 184 11.06 -18.61 7.49
CA THR A 184 11.20 -17.18 7.81
C THR A 184 10.21 -16.30 7.05
N PHE A 185 9.90 -16.62 5.79
CA PHE A 185 8.89 -15.89 5.02
C PHE A 185 7.48 -16.13 5.56
N ASN A 186 7.16 -17.38 5.92
CA ASN A 186 5.87 -17.72 6.51
C ASN A 186 5.65 -17.01 7.85
N ASP A 187 6.64 -17.06 8.74
CA ASP A 187 6.61 -16.36 10.03
C ASP A 187 6.41 -14.85 9.83
N TYR A 188 7.13 -14.27 8.87
CA TYR A 188 6.97 -12.86 8.49
C TYR A 188 5.53 -12.56 8.03
N LEU A 189 4.96 -13.39 7.16
CA LEU A 189 3.60 -13.16 6.65
C LEU A 189 2.55 -13.26 7.76
N VAL A 190 2.68 -14.26 8.64
CA VAL A 190 1.81 -14.46 9.81
C VAL A 190 1.88 -13.25 10.74
N GLN A 191 3.08 -12.85 11.16
CA GLN A 191 3.29 -11.75 12.11
C GLN A 191 3.00 -10.36 11.53
N THR A 192 3.02 -10.20 10.21
CA THR A 192 2.85 -8.89 9.59
C THR A 192 1.43 -8.69 9.06
N TYR A 193 0.79 -9.74 8.52
CA TYR A 193 -0.41 -9.59 7.70
C TYR A 193 -1.53 -10.59 8.01
N VAL A 194 -1.22 -11.85 8.32
CA VAL A 194 -2.23 -12.92 8.27
C VAL A 194 -2.91 -13.18 9.61
N ASP A 195 -2.17 -13.20 10.72
CA ASP A 195 -2.74 -13.55 12.03
C ASP A 195 -3.59 -12.41 12.59
N ARG A 196 -4.90 -12.59 12.76
CA ARG A 196 -5.78 -11.51 13.27
C ARG A 196 -5.45 -11.03 14.67
N ASP A 197 -4.86 -11.87 15.51
CA ASP A 197 -4.61 -11.55 16.91
C ASP A 197 -3.28 -10.84 17.12
N VAL A 198 -2.27 -11.12 16.29
CA VAL A 198 -0.90 -10.58 16.48
C VAL A 198 -0.33 -9.82 15.28
N SER A 199 -0.99 -9.80 14.13
CA SER A 199 -0.43 -9.14 12.94
C SER A 199 -0.25 -7.64 13.13
N LEU A 200 0.82 -7.11 12.53
CA LEU A 200 1.09 -5.68 12.52
C LEU A 200 0.01 -4.87 11.78
N PHE A 201 -0.59 -5.45 10.73
CA PHE A 201 -1.64 -4.82 9.95
C PHE A 201 -2.87 -5.71 9.89
N GLU A 202 -4.01 -5.17 10.32
CA GLU A 202 -5.31 -5.83 10.16
C GLU A 202 -5.55 -6.22 8.69
N ILE A 203 -6.15 -7.40 8.48
CA ILE A 203 -6.40 -7.95 7.14
C ILE A 203 -7.14 -6.94 6.26
N GLU A 204 -8.14 -6.28 6.83
CA GLU A 204 -8.99 -5.30 6.18
C GLU A 204 -8.21 -4.08 5.66
N THR A 205 -7.03 -3.81 6.24
CA THR A 205 -6.14 -2.73 5.80
C THR A 205 -5.47 -3.07 4.47
N TRP A 206 -4.90 -4.27 4.31
CA TRP A 206 -4.14 -4.63 3.11
C TRP A 206 -4.93 -5.43 2.07
N ASN A 207 -6.11 -5.93 2.44
CA ASN A 207 -6.98 -6.68 1.56
C ASN A 207 -7.68 -5.76 0.53
N ALA A 208 -7.67 -6.19 -0.71
CA ALA A 208 -8.23 -5.50 -1.87
C ALA A 208 -9.49 -6.19 -2.43
N ASN A 209 -9.99 -7.27 -1.82
CA ASN A 209 -11.18 -7.99 -2.30
C ASN A 209 -12.41 -7.08 -2.38
N ASN A 210 -12.68 -6.30 -1.33
CA ASN A 210 -13.77 -5.34 -1.34
C ASN A 210 -13.61 -4.26 -2.42
N ALA A 211 -12.38 -3.83 -2.73
CA ALA A 211 -12.17 -2.88 -3.81
C ALA A 211 -12.52 -3.51 -5.17
N ILE A 212 -12.17 -4.77 -5.39
CA ILE A 212 -12.49 -5.53 -6.61
C ILE A 212 -14.00 -5.69 -6.77
N LEU A 213 -14.70 -6.11 -5.72
CA LEU A 213 -16.15 -6.33 -5.76
C LEU A 213 -16.96 -5.05 -6.04
N ASN A 214 -16.38 -3.88 -5.78
CA ASN A 214 -17.03 -2.59 -5.94
C ASN A 214 -16.43 -1.75 -7.09
N ASP A 215 -15.62 -2.34 -7.97
CA ASP A 215 -14.94 -1.65 -9.08
C ASP A 215 -14.13 -0.40 -8.66
N LEU A 216 -13.55 -0.45 -7.44
CA LEU A 216 -12.74 0.62 -6.89
C LEU A 216 -11.24 0.40 -7.23
N PRO A 217 -10.44 1.47 -7.35
CA PRO A 217 -9.02 1.34 -7.62
C PRO A 217 -8.29 0.57 -6.52
N ARG A 218 -7.77 -0.62 -6.86
CA ARG A 218 -6.95 -1.45 -5.95
C ARG A 218 -5.45 -1.08 -5.97
N THR A 219 -5.01 -0.43 -7.04
CA THR A 219 -3.61 -0.08 -7.27
C THR A 219 -3.44 1.42 -7.36
N ASN A 220 -2.30 1.90 -6.91
CA ASN A 220 -1.84 3.25 -7.16
C ASN A 220 -1.21 3.41 -8.56
N ASN A 221 -1.45 2.52 -9.54
CA ASN A 221 -0.83 2.60 -10.89
C ASN A 221 -0.97 3.98 -11.57
N HIS A 222 -2.11 4.65 -11.41
CA HIS A 222 -2.30 6.01 -11.92
C HIS A 222 -1.49 7.05 -11.15
N VAL A 223 -1.35 6.87 -9.83
CA VAL A 223 -0.49 7.69 -8.97
C VAL A 223 0.98 7.45 -9.27
N GLU A 224 1.44 6.20 -9.30
CA GLU A 224 2.80 5.80 -9.64
C GLU A 224 3.18 6.25 -11.06
N GLY A 225 2.29 6.05 -12.03
CA GLY A 225 2.49 6.51 -13.40
C GLY A 225 2.46 8.04 -13.56
N TYR A 226 1.79 8.77 -12.65
CA TYR A 226 1.91 10.21 -12.57
C TYR A 226 3.25 10.61 -11.96
N ASN A 227 3.63 9.99 -10.85
CA ASN A 227 4.89 10.23 -10.15
C ASN A 227 6.09 9.95 -11.06
N SER A 228 6.08 8.84 -11.80
CA SER A 228 7.14 8.46 -12.75
C SER A 228 7.32 9.44 -13.91
N ARG A 229 6.32 10.27 -14.23
CA ARG A 229 6.43 11.33 -15.26
C ARG A 229 7.01 12.63 -14.71
N LEU A 230 7.02 12.78 -13.40
CA LEU A 230 7.70 13.89 -12.75
C LEU A 230 9.22 13.61 -12.66
N GLU A 231 9.62 12.33 -12.54
CA GLU A 231 11.02 11.85 -12.46
C GLU A 231 11.77 11.97 -13.80
#